data_AF-A0A7V5YT68-F1
#
_entry.id   AF-A0A7V5YT68-F1
#
_cell.length_a   1.000
_cell.length_b   1.000
_cell.length_c   1.000
_cell.angle_alpha   90.00
_cell.angle_beta   90.00
_cell.angle_gamma   90.00
#
_symmetry.space_group_name_H-M   'P 1'
#
loop_
_entity.id
_entity.type
_entity.pdbx_description
1 polymer ?
#
loop_
_entity_poly.entity_id
_entity_poly.type
_entity_poly.pdbx_seq_one_letter_code
_entity_poly.pdbx_strand_id
1 'polypeptide(L)'
;MGLEETPLESNGVKDAAVAQLADGSWLMVYVTEIGPTATSSPNCWRASVGLIPLDALGQAHYRGFAGGLYGDGLNVPPPAHMQAGLEAALQIVPRGPSGAPDPNGRIVLLSIGMSNTTQEFSVFRQMALKNRELNPRLVIVDGAQGGWSADRIVAAGEPFWVEVEQRLRGAGVTAQQVQVVWLKEADAGPRLPFPDHALRLKDELKAIVLELARRFPNLRQVWLSSRIYAGYATTELNPEPYAYESAFAVRWLIEEQLAGNPELDYRSGRAPWLAWGPYLWADGLRGRSDGLVWACSDFATDGTHPSMSGREKVAHLLMDFFSREPAARSWFLATATPGDPPLIHGVVHAANFTPELAPGTLASIFGQRLALRSESAEGLPSRTWLGGTAVMVDGELVPLYWASPEQINFFLPPWAGEKVTIRVVRTDGAVASATIFLQGLAPGLFRLSPFGLVAALDTQGRVVGPDNPARRGDIVQLFGTGFRAWHPFVVRPVERPVVYFGGVPAEVVWFGACPLVPGLDQINVRVPLDCAVGSAIPIRVSWRDRAAPELHIPIR
;
A
#
# COMPACT_ATOMS: atom_id res chain seq x y z
N MET A 1 -11.02 -49.76 -48.36
CA MET A 1 -11.08 -50.65 -47.18
C MET A 1 -9.66 -50.93 -46.75
N GLY A 2 -9.32 -50.69 -45.47
CA GLY A 2 -8.00 -50.93 -44.84
C GLY A 2 -7.05 -49.75 -45.03
N LEU A 3 -6.80 -48.89 -44.04
CA LEU A 3 -6.05 -49.07 -42.78
C LEU A 3 -4.59 -49.47 -43.02
N GLU A 4 -3.70 -48.49 -42.90
CA GLU A 4 -2.30 -48.72 -42.52
C GLU A 4 -2.12 -48.23 -41.08
N GLU A 5 -1.99 -49.20 -40.17
CA GLU A 5 -1.50 -49.01 -38.82
C GLU A 5 0.02 -49.22 -38.80
N THR A 6 0.68 -48.25 -38.16
CA THR A 6 1.94 -48.22 -37.41
C THR A 6 2.79 -49.50 -37.30
N PRO A 7 4.12 -49.31 -37.28
CA PRO A 7 5.00 -50.01 -36.36
C PRO A 7 5.48 -49.09 -35.22
N LEU A 8 5.25 -49.57 -34.00
CA LEU A 8 6.09 -49.28 -32.83
C LEU A 8 7.57 -49.54 -33.18
N GLU A 9 8.48 -48.68 -32.73
CA GLU A 9 9.78 -49.17 -32.23
C GLU A 9 10.53 -48.16 -31.36
N SER A 10 10.87 -48.64 -30.16
CA SER A 10 12.02 -48.32 -29.32
C SER A 10 12.35 -46.86 -28.97
N ASN A 11 11.94 -46.45 -27.76
CA ASN A 11 12.66 -45.44 -26.98
C ASN A 11 14.02 -46.01 -26.54
N GLY A 12 15.04 -45.81 -27.36
CA GLY A 12 16.44 -46.01 -27.00
C GLY A 12 17.10 -44.66 -26.70
N VAL A 13 17.38 -44.40 -25.42
CA VAL A 13 18.21 -43.28 -24.96
C VAL A 13 19.56 -43.33 -25.68
N LYS A 14 19.91 -42.26 -26.39
CA LYS A 14 21.29 -42.03 -26.86
C LYS A 14 21.67 -40.58 -26.61
N ASP A 15 22.30 -40.41 -25.45
CA ASP A 15 23.32 -39.43 -25.08
C ASP A 15 22.95 -38.61 -23.85
N ALA A 16 23.63 -38.93 -22.75
CA ALA A 16 23.66 -38.19 -21.50
C ALA A 16 24.97 -37.39 -21.47
N ALA A 17 24.88 -36.07 -21.31
CA ALA A 17 26.05 -35.28 -20.93
C ALA A 17 26.10 -35.22 -19.40
N VAL A 18 27.20 -35.71 -18.82
CA VAL A 18 27.46 -35.68 -17.39
C VAL A 18 28.40 -34.51 -17.10
N ALA A 19 28.02 -33.61 -16.19
CA ALA A 19 28.89 -32.54 -15.71
C ALA A 19 29.24 -32.78 -14.24
N GLN A 20 30.54 -32.74 -13.92
CA GLN A 20 31.05 -32.89 -12.57
C GLN A 20 31.09 -31.53 -11.89
N LEU A 21 30.49 -31.42 -10.71
CA LEU A 21 30.62 -30.24 -9.87
C LEU A 21 32.01 -30.22 -9.22
N ALA A 22 32.47 -29.04 -8.80
CA ALA A 22 33.82 -28.85 -8.24
C ALA A 22 34.07 -29.64 -6.94
N ASP A 23 33.03 -30.18 -6.32
CA ASP A 23 33.09 -31.06 -5.14
C ASP A 23 33.10 -32.56 -5.46
N GLY A 24 33.06 -32.93 -6.74
CA GLY A 24 33.14 -34.32 -7.21
C GLY A 24 31.80 -35.02 -7.42
N SER A 25 30.66 -34.37 -7.19
CA SER A 25 29.33 -34.93 -7.43
C SER A 25 28.83 -34.70 -8.88
N TRP A 26 27.91 -35.56 -9.37
CA TRP A 26 27.40 -35.55 -10.74
C TRP A 26 25.91 -35.16 -10.81
N LEU A 27 25.55 -34.28 -11.76
CA LEU A 27 24.15 -33.90 -12.05
C LEU A 27 23.72 -34.41 -13.44
N MET A 28 22.52 -34.99 -13.55
CA MET A 28 21.90 -35.41 -14.81
C MET A 28 20.85 -34.38 -15.26
N VAL A 29 20.99 -33.83 -16.47
CA VAL A 29 20.05 -32.87 -17.07
C VAL A 29 19.41 -33.49 -18.31
N TYR A 30 18.08 -33.43 -18.41
CA TYR A 30 17.33 -33.83 -19.62
C TYR A 30 16.89 -32.57 -20.39
N VAL A 31 17.11 -32.55 -21.70
CA VAL A 31 16.65 -31.48 -22.61
C VAL A 31 15.65 -32.07 -23.61
N THR A 32 14.50 -31.42 -23.78
CA THR A 32 13.53 -31.71 -24.86
C THR A 32 13.46 -30.54 -25.83
N GLU A 33 13.69 -30.79 -27.13
CA GLU A 33 13.45 -29.84 -28.22
C GLU A 33 12.01 -29.96 -28.78
N ILE A 34 11.50 -28.85 -29.32
CA ILE A 34 10.32 -28.80 -30.19
C ILE A 34 10.75 -28.11 -31.50
N GLY A 35 10.39 -28.71 -32.64
CA GLY A 35 10.81 -28.34 -34.00
C GLY A 35 10.28 -26.98 -34.54
N PRO A 36 10.64 -26.61 -35.80
CA PRO A 36 10.83 -25.21 -36.18
C PRO A 36 9.60 -24.56 -36.84
N THR A 37 9.34 -23.30 -36.47
CA THR A 37 8.74 -22.28 -37.36
C THR A 37 9.27 -20.88 -36.98
N ALA A 38 9.80 -20.16 -37.98
CA ALA A 38 10.19 -18.73 -38.04
C ALA A 38 10.68 -18.04 -36.76
N THR A 39 11.99 -17.77 -36.73
CA THR A 39 12.71 -17.05 -35.68
C THR A 39 12.37 -15.56 -35.65
N SER A 40 11.62 -15.13 -34.64
CA SER A 40 11.75 -13.77 -34.08
C SER A 40 12.31 -13.91 -32.66
N SER A 41 13.36 -13.15 -32.34
CA SER A 41 13.94 -13.07 -30.99
C SER A 41 13.52 -11.75 -30.36
N PRO A 42 13.38 -11.66 -29.02
CA PRO A 42 12.94 -10.43 -28.38
C PRO A 42 13.97 -9.33 -28.64
N ASN A 43 13.53 -8.07 -28.78
CA ASN A 43 14.43 -6.97 -29.13
C ASN A 43 15.22 -6.49 -27.90
N CYS A 44 16.20 -7.28 -27.47
CA CYS A 44 16.97 -7.02 -26.25
C CYS A 44 17.77 -5.70 -26.25
N TRP A 45 17.84 -4.99 -27.38
CA TRP A 45 18.45 -3.66 -27.46
C TRP A 45 17.61 -2.56 -26.80
N ARG A 46 16.31 -2.76 -26.62
CA ARG A 46 15.40 -1.81 -25.93
C ARG A 46 15.30 -2.10 -24.44
N ALA A 47 16.43 -2.02 -23.75
CA ALA A 47 16.50 -2.26 -22.31
C ALA A 47 15.83 -1.17 -21.44
N SER A 48 15.40 -0.06 -22.04
CA SER A 48 14.60 1.01 -21.41
C SER A 48 13.92 1.82 -22.52
N VAL A 49 12.76 2.40 -22.22
CA VAL A 49 12.06 3.39 -23.06
C VAL A 49 12.15 4.81 -22.48
N GLY A 50 12.85 4.98 -21.36
CA GLY A 50 13.11 6.27 -20.72
C GLY A 50 11.90 6.90 -20.04
N LEU A 51 10.82 6.14 -19.87
CA LEU A 51 9.61 6.59 -19.17
C LEU A 51 9.77 6.41 -17.66
N ILE A 52 9.28 7.38 -16.89
CA ILE A 52 9.28 7.31 -15.43
C ILE A 52 8.07 6.49 -15.00
N PRO A 53 8.21 5.45 -14.15
CA PRO A 53 7.08 4.69 -13.61
C PRO A 53 5.98 5.58 -13.03
N LEU A 54 4.71 5.20 -13.17
CA LEU A 54 3.58 6.05 -12.77
C LEU A 54 3.64 6.40 -11.27
N ASP A 55 4.07 5.46 -10.43
CA ASP A 55 4.26 5.64 -9.00
C ASP A 55 5.46 6.53 -8.65
N ALA A 56 6.43 6.69 -9.55
CA ALA A 56 7.60 7.53 -9.37
C ALA A 56 7.46 8.92 -10.03
N LEU A 57 6.46 9.12 -10.88
CA LEU A 57 6.28 10.35 -11.64
C LEU A 57 5.91 11.55 -10.73
N GLY A 58 5.27 11.29 -9.59
CA GLY A 58 4.93 12.33 -8.60
C GLY A 58 4.09 13.47 -9.20
N GLN A 59 4.52 14.72 -8.99
CA GLN A 59 3.87 15.92 -9.56
C GLN A 59 4.31 16.21 -11.01
N ALA A 60 5.24 15.43 -11.57
CA ALA A 60 5.61 15.57 -12.98
C ALA A 60 4.47 15.06 -13.88
N HIS A 61 4.48 15.48 -15.14
CA HIS A 61 3.40 15.19 -16.08
C HIS A 61 3.88 14.29 -17.21
N TYR A 62 3.11 13.24 -17.50
CA TYR A 62 3.20 12.48 -18.73
C TYR A 62 2.10 12.98 -19.67
N ARG A 63 2.50 13.64 -20.76
CA ARG A 63 1.57 14.17 -21.79
C ARG A 63 0.38 14.96 -21.20
N GLY A 64 0.66 15.77 -20.18
CA GLY A 64 -0.36 16.62 -19.53
C GLY A 64 -1.08 16.01 -18.33
N PHE A 65 -0.76 14.77 -17.94
CA PHE A 65 -1.37 14.11 -16.77
C PHE A 65 -0.33 13.86 -15.68
N ALA A 66 -0.64 14.24 -14.44
CA ALA A 66 0.22 14.02 -13.28
C ALA A 66 0.46 12.53 -13.00
N GLY A 67 1.47 12.22 -12.20
CA GLY A 67 1.77 10.87 -11.72
C GLY A 67 0.90 10.40 -10.57
N GLY A 68 1.32 9.30 -9.96
CA GLY A 68 0.64 8.68 -8.82
C GLY A 68 -0.41 7.65 -9.24
N LEU A 69 -0.44 6.53 -8.52
CA LEU A 69 -1.44 5.48 -8.72
C LEU A 69 -2.88 5.97 -8.41
N TYR A 70 -3.05 6.96 -7.53
CA TYR A 70 -4.34 7.54 -7.15
C TYR A 70 -4.49 9.00 -7.57
N GLY A 71 -3.68 9.44 -8.54
CA GLY A 71 -3.69 10.83 -9.03
C GLY A 71 -2.88 11.77 -8.14
N ASP A 72 -2.62 12.97 -8.66
CA ASP A 72 -1.93 14.06 -7.95
C ASP A 72 -0.62 13.64 -7.24
N GLY A 73 0.12 12.69 -7.82
CA GLY A 73 1.37 12.15 -7.26
C GLY A 73 1.19 11.23 -6.06
N LEU A 74 -0.03 10.83 -5.71
CA LEU A 74 -0.34 9.94 -4.60
C LEU A 74 -0.30 8.47 -5.03
N ASN A 75 0.33 7.63 -4.22
CA ASN A 75 0.41 6.17 -4.43
C ASN A 75 -0.36 5.36 -3.39
N VAL A 76 -1.02 6.05 -2.47
CA VAL A 76 -1.83 5.45 -1.40
C VAL A 76 -3.27 5.90 -1.63
N PRO A 77 -4.25 5.00 -1.51
CA PRO A 77 -5.67 5.38 -1.64
C PRO A 77 -6.05 6.43 -0.60
N PRO A 78 -7.04 7.29 -0.90
CA PRO A 78 -7.62 8.18 0.10
C PRO A 78 -8.06 7.39 1.36
N PRO A 79 -7.85 7.91 2.59
CA PRO A 79 -8.13 7.15 3.81
C PRO A 79 -9.54 6.57 3.92
N ALA A 80 -10.56 7.33 3.49
CA ALA A 80 -11.95 6.86 3.46
C ALA A 80 -12.17 5.68 2.48
N HIS A 81 -11.43 5.66 1.37
CA HIS A 81 -11.49 4.56 0.40
C HIS A 81 -10.75 3.33 0.92
N MET A 82 -9.60 3.51 1.57
CA MET A 82 -8.89 2.42 2.25
C MET A 82 -9.76 1.79 3.35
N GLN A 83 -10.45 2.63 4.13
CA GLN A 83 -11.37 2.17 5.17
C GLN A 83 -12.50 1.32 4.58
N ALA A 84 -13.10 1.75 3.48
CA ALA A 84 -14.09 0.94 2.76
C ALA A 84 -13.52 -0.40 2.26
N GLY A 85 -12.25 -0.43 1.83
CA GLY A 85 -11.56 -1.66 1.44
C GLY A 85 -11.38 -2.64 2.61
N LEU A 86 -11.04 -2.14 3.79
CA LEU A 86 -10.96 -2.93 5.03
C LEU A 86 -12.33 -3.46 5.45
N GLU A 87 -13.38 -2.65 5.35
CA GLU A 87 -14.76 -3.08 5.62
C GLU A 87 -15.21 -4.16 4.64
N ALA A 88 -14.89 -4.00 3.35
CA ALA A 88 -15.12 -5.03 2.34
C ALA A 88 -14.35 -6.32 2.67
N ALA A 89 -13.11 -6.21 3.16
CA ALA A 89 -12.28 -7.34 3.58
C ALA A 89 -12.93 -8.13 4.73
N LEU A 90 -13.53 -7.45 5.71
CA LEU A 90 -14.26 -8.10 6.81
C LEU A 90 -15.50 -8.88 6.36
N GLN A 91 -16.05 -8.56 5.18
CA GLN A 91 -17.19 -9.28 4.58
C GLN A 91 -16.77 -10.47 3.70
N ILE A 92 -15.47 -10.63 3.46
CA ILE A 92 -14.92 -11.78 2.75
C ILE A 92 -14.78 -12.93 3.75
N VAL A 93 -15.74 -13.85 3.69
CA VAL A 93 -15.86 -14.96 4.64
C VAL A 93 -16.04 -16.27 3.89
N PRO A 94 -15.73 -17.43 4.49
CA PRO A 94 -16.07 -18.72 3.89
C PRO A 94 -17.57 -18.81 3.59
N ARG A 95 -17.91 -19.20 2.35
CA ARG A 95 -19.30 -19.31 1.87
C ARG A 95 -19.57 -20.71 1.33
N GLY A 96 -20.77 -21.22 1.57
CA GLY A 96 -21.25 -22.45 0.95
C GLY A 96 -21.57 -22.27 -0.54
N PRO A 97 -21.91 -23.35 -1.28
CA PRO A 97 -22.20 -23.27 -2.72
C PRO A 97 -23.36 -22.33 -3.10
N SER A 98 -24.29 -22.05 -2.18
CA SER A 98 -25.38 -21.08 -2.37
C SER A 98 -24.96 -19.62 -2.20
N GLY A 99 -23.74 -19.36 -1.72
CA GLY A 99 -23.24 -18.02 -1.38
C GLY A 99 -23.56 -17.57 0.04
N ALA A 100 -24.32 -18.34 0.81
CA ALA A 100 -24.54 -18.08 2.23
C ALA A 100 -23.22 -18.25 3.02
N PRO A 101 -22.94 -17.41 4.03
CA PRO A 101 -21.81 -17.63 4.94
C PRO A 101 -21.88 -19.02 5.58
N ASP A 102 -20.76 -19.75 5.55
CA ASP A 102 -20.62 -21.09 6.08
C ASP A 102 -19.17 -21.27 6.58
N PRO A 103 -18.94 -21.49 7.89
CA PRO A 103 -17.59 -21.72 8.43
C PRO A 103 -16.81 -22.85 7.75
N ASN A 104 -17.50 -23.79 7.09
CA ASN A 104 -16.91 -24.88 6.33
C ASN A 104 -16.80 -24.61 4.82
N GLY A 105 -17.31 -23.47 4.37
CA GLY A 105 -17.32 -23.03 2.99
C GLY A 105 -15.95 -22.60 2.46
N ARG A 106 -15.98 -21.89 1.33
CA ARG A 106 -14.79 -21.42 0.61
C ARG A 106 -14.81 -19.91 0.41
N ILE A 107 -13.62 -19.32 0.36
CA ILE A 107 -13.37 -17.98 -0.17
C ILE A 107 -12.76 -18.19 -1.55
N VAL A 108 -13.28 -17.53 -2.60
CA VAL A 108 -12.72 -17.69 -3.96
C VAL A 108 -12.07 -16.39 -4.41
N LEU A 109 -10.77 -16.48 -4.72
CA LEU A 109 -9.98 -15.50 -5.46
C LEU A 109 -9.90 -15.95 -6.92
N LEU A 110 -10.37 -15.10 -7.84
CA LEU A 110 -10.44 -15.39 -9.28
C LEU A 110 -9.55 -14.42 -10.08
N SER A 111 -8.77 -14.91 -11.03
CA SER A 111 -8.16 -14.03 -12.05
C SER A 111 -9.11 -13.78 -13.21
N ILE A 112 -9.04 -12.58 -13.77
CA ILE A 112 -9.72 -12.21 -15.03
C ILE A 112 -8.71 -11.49 -15.91
N GLY A 113 -8.57 -11.96 -17.15
CA GLY A 113 -7.69 -11.32 -18.11
C GLY A 113 -7.28 -12.18 -19.30
N MET A 114 -6.32 -11.64 -20.04
CA MET A 114 -5.72 -12.23 -21.25
C MET A 114 -4.60 -13.27 -20.97
N SER A 115 -3.83 -13.61 -22.02
CA SER A 115 -2.73 -14.58 -22.00
C SER A 115 -1.65 -14.29 -20.96
N ASN A 116 -1.24 -13.03 -20.82
CA ASN A 116 -0.24 -12.61 -19.82
C ASN A 116 -0.75 -12.91 -18.41
N THR A 117 -2.02 -12.58 -18.16
CA THR A 117 -2.69 -12.77 -16.88
C THR A 117 -2.73 -14.24 -16.48
N THR A 118 -3.15 -15.17 -17.35
CA THR A 118 -3.14 -16.61 -17.02
C THR A 118 -1.73 -17.17 -16.88
N GLN A 119 -0.77 -16.72 -17.69
CA GLN A 119 0.62 -17.17 -17.61
C GLN A 119 1.27 -16.78 -16.27
N GLU A 120 1.00 -15.58 -15.77
CA GLU A 120 1.52 -15.08 -14.50
C GLU A 120 0.75 -15.65 -13.31
N PHE A 121 -0.60 -15.65 -13.38
CA PHE A 121 -1.45 -16.07 -12.28
C PHE A 121 -1.36 -17.57 -12.00
N SER A 122 -1.14 -18.39 -13.03
CA SER A 122 -0.94 -19.82 -12.85
C SER A 122 0.32 -20.13 -12.02
N VAL A 123 1.41 -19.36 -12.19
CA VAL A 123 2.63 -19.46 -11.37
C VAL A 123 2.37 -18.95 -9.95
N PHE A 124 1.68 -17.81 -9.80
CA PHE A 124 1.23 -17.32 -8.50
C PHE A 124 0.42 -18.35 -7.74
N ARG A 125 -0.57 -18.98 -8.39
CA ARG A 125 -1.40 -20.02 -7.80
C ARG A 125 -0.57 -21.20 -7.30
N GLN A 126 0.39 -21.67 -8.09
CA GLN A 126 1.30 -22.74 -7.65
C GLN A 126 2.15 -22.34 -6.45
N MET A 127 2.66 -21.10 -6.44
CA MET A 127 3.43 -20.56 -5.32
C MET A 127 2.58 -20.44 -4.06
N ALA A 128 1.36 -19.91 -4.18
CA ALA A 128 0.43 -19.73 -3.07
C ALA A 128 0.01 -21.04 -2.43
N LEU A 129 -0.30 -22.07 -3.22
CA LEU A 129 -0.68 -23.38 -2.70
C LEU A 129 0.46 -24.10 -1.94
N LYS A 130 1.71 -23.65 -2.08
CA LYS A 130 2.86 -24.13 -1.30
C LYS A 130 3.07 -23.34 0.00
N ASN A 131 2.45 -22.18 0.15
CA ASN A 131 2.57 -21.35 1.34
C ASN A 131 1.75 -21.96 2.49
N ARG A 132 2.42 -22.35 3.58
CA ARG A 132 1.79 -22.94 4.76
C ARG A 132 0.91 -21.96 5.54
N GLU A 133 1.12 -20.66 5.34
CA GLU A 133 0.31 -19.60 5.92
C GLU A 133 -0.93 -19.28 5.08
N LEU A 134 -1.13 -19.90 3.91
CA LEU A 134 -2.30 -19.64 3.08
C LEU A 134 -3.58 -20.00 3.85
N ASN A 135 -4.63 -19.18 3.70
CA ASN A 135 -5.91 -19.47 4.34
C ASN A 135 -6.45 -20.83 3.84
N PRO A 136 -6.70 -21.81 4.72
CA PRO A 136 -7.15 -23.15 4.31
C PRO A 136 -8.56 -23.16 3.68
N ARG A 137 -9.32 -22.06 3.81
CA ARG A 137 -10.62 -21.88 3.15
C ARG A 137 -10.51 -21.18 1.80
N LEU A 138 -9.36 -20.61 1.45
CA LEU A 138 -9.15 -19.93 0.18
C LEU A 138 -8.98 -20.94 -0.97
N VAL A 139 -9.69 -20.69 -2.06
CA VAL A 139 -9.54 -21.38 -3.34
C VAL A 139 -9.14 -20.34 -4.38
N ILE A 140 -7.99 -20.57 -5.00
CA ILE A 140 -7.46 -19.69 -6.05
C ILE A 140 -7.78 -20.32 -7.39
N VAL A 141 -8.52 -19.59 -8.23
CA VAL A 141 -9.00 -20.04 -9.54
C VAL A 141 -8.45 -19.11 -10.62
N ASP A 142 -7.80 -19.69 -11.63
CA ASP A 142 -7.33 -18.94 -12.79
C ASP A 142 -8.44 -18.86 -13.83
N GLY A 143 -9.15 -17.73 -13.92
CA GLY A 143 -10.20 -17.48 -14.92
C GLY A 143 -9.68 -16.83 -16.21
N ALA A 144 -8.46 -16.32 -16.19
CA ALA A 144 -7.84 -15.66 -17.34
C ALA A 144 -7.55 -16.63 -18.49
N GLN A 145 -7.62 -16.14 -19.73
CA GLN A 145 -7.54 -16.97 -20.93
C GLN A 145 -6.74 -16.30 -22.03
N GLY A 146 -5.94 -17.08 -22.75
CA GLY A 146 -5.20 -16.59 -23.91
C GLY A 146 -6.12 -16.09 -25.02
N GLY A 147 -5.76 -14.97 -25.65
CA GLY A 147 -6.49 -14.41 -26.80
C GLY A 147 -7.77 -13.63 -26.46
N TRP A 148 -8.05 -13.40 -25.18
CA TRP A 148 -9.16 -12.58 -24.70
C TRP A 148 -8.63 -11.26 -24.14
N SER A 149 -8.47 -10.26 -25.00
CA SER A 149 -8.20 -8.87 -24.60
C SER A 149 -9.48 -8.17 -24.13
N ALA A 150 -9.34 -7.00 -23.49
CA ALA A 150 -10.45 -6.25 -22.91
C ALA A 150 -11.57 -5.97 -23.93
N ASP A 151 -11.21 -5.39 -25.09
CA ASP A 151 -12.09 -5.16 -26.23
C ASP A 151 -12.88 -6.41 -26.65
N ARG A 152 -12.22 -7.58 -26.68
CA ARG A 152 -12.84 -8.84 -27.09
C ARG A 152 -13.80 -9.39 -26.04
N ILE A 153 -13.45 -9.29 -24.75
CA ILE A 153 -14.36 -9.69 -23.66
C ILE A 153 -15.62 -8.82 -23.70
N VAL A 154 -15.48 -7.52 -23.92
CA VAL A 154 -16.62 -6.59 -24.00
C VAL A 154 -17.47 -6.85 -25.24
N ALA A 155 -16.85 -7.06 -26.41
CA ALA A 155 -17.56 -7.24 -27.67
C ALA A 155 -18.21 -8.63 -27.82
N ALA A 156 -17.58 -9.68 -27.31
CA ALA A 156 -17.97 -11.06 -27.57
C ALA A 156 -17.61 -12.04 -26.43
N GLY A 157 -17.75 -11.63 -25.17
CA GLY A 157 -17.22 -12.35 -24.01
C GLY A 157 -17.92 -13.63 -23.57
N GLU A 158 -19.07 -14.04 -24.14
CA GLU A 158 -19.76 -15.23 -23.59
C GLU A 158 -18.92 -16.52 -23.57
N PRO A 159 -18.15 -16.87 -24.62
CA PRO A 159 -17.27 -18.02 -24.55
C PRO A 159 -16.19 -17.90 -23.47
N PHE A 160 -15.68 -16.68 -23.21
CA PHE A 160 -14.76 -16.42 -22.10
C PHE A 160 -15.42 -16.72 -20.75
N TRP A 161 -16.64 -16.23 -20.53
CA TRP A 161 -17.35 -16.45 -19.27
C TRP A 161 -17.78 -17.89 -19.06
N VAL A 162 -18.16 -18.61 -20.13
CA VAL A 162 -18.44 -20.05 -20.08
C VAL A 162 -17.22 -20.82 -19.57
N GLU A 163 -16.02 -20.49 -20.05
CA GLU A 163 -14.77 -21.11 -19.58
C GLU A 163 -14.45 -20.72 -18.13
N VAL A 164 -14.66 -19.47 -17.71
CA VAL A 164 -14.54 -19.05 -16.30
C VAL A 164 -15.43 -19.93 -15.40
N GLU A 165 -16.69 -20.13 -15.78
CA GLU A 165 -17.61 -20.99 -15.03
C GLU A 165 -17.18 -22.46 -15.03
N GLN A 166 -16.65 -22.97 -16.14
CA GLN A 166 -16.09 -24.33 -16.20
C GLN A 166 -14.91 -24.50 -15.24
N ARG A 167 -14.02 -23.50 -15.14
CA ARG A 167 -12.88 -23.53 -14.23
C ARG A 167 -13.28 -23.41 -12.76
N LEU A 168 -14.30 -22.60 -12.44
CA LEU A 168 -14.90 -22.56 -11.11
C LEU A 168 -15.45 -23.95 -10.73
N ARG A 169 -16.24 -24.58 -11.61
CA ARG A 169 -16.76 -25.94 -11.40
C ARG A 169 -15.64 -26.96 -11.24
N GLY A 170 -14.59 -26.89 -12.07
CA GLY A 170 -13.41 -27.76 -11.99
C GLY A 170 -12.64 -27.60 -10.67
N ALA A 171 -12.70 -26.43 -10.05
CA ALA A 171 -12.15 -26.18 -8.71
C ALA A 171 -13.12 -26.53 -7.57
N GLY A 172 -14.31 -27.07 -7.87
CA GLY A 172 -15.32 -27.46 -6.88
C GLY A 172 -15.98 -26.28 -6.17
N VAL A 173 -16.04 -25.11 -6.81
CA VAL A 173 -16.65 -23.88 -6.27
C VAL A 173 -17.67 -23.29 -7.24
N THR A 174 -18.51 -22.39 -6.74
CA THR A 174 -19.58 -21.74 -7.51
C THR A 174 -19.33 -20.25 -7.70
N ALA A 175 -20.02 -19.63 -8.66
CA ALA A 175 -20.00 -18.18 -8.85
C ALA A 175 -20.43 -17.42 -7.58
N GLN A 176 -21.32 -18.01 -6.78
CA GLN A 176 -21.79 -17.43 -5.52
C GLN A 176 -20.70 -17.36 -4.43
N GLN A 177 -19.60 -18.10 -4.57
CA GLN A 177 -18.47 -18.11 -3.63
C GLN A 177 -17.34 -17.14 -4.02
N VAL A 178 -17.38 -16.59 -5.24
CA VAL A 178 -16.43 -15.57 -5.73
C VAL A 178 -16.61 -14.27 -4.94
N GLN A 179 -15.53 -13.85 -4.29
CA GLN A 179 -15.51 -12.68 -3.41
C GLN A 179 -14.39 -11.70 -3.74
N VAL A 180 -13.33 -12.18 -4.41
CA VAL A 180 -12.20 -11.35 -4.82
C VAL A 180 -11.82 -11.66 -6.27
N VAL A 181 -11.51 -10.62 -7.03
CA VAL A 181 -10.94 -10.74 -8.37
C VAL A 181 -9.60 -10.01 -8.46
N TRP A 182 -8.62 -10.63 -9.11
CA TRP A 182 -7.47 -9.91 -9.67
C TRP A 182 -7.69 -9.70 -11.17
N LEU A 183 -7.75 -8.44 -11.59
CA LEU A 183 -8.06 -8.05 -12.97
C LEU A 183 -6.82 -7.42 -13.61
N LYS A 184 -6.36 -8.02 -14.71
CA LYS A 184 -5.28 -7.49 -15.53
C LYS A 184 -5.64 -7.68 -17.00
N GLU A 185 -5.77 -6.57 -17.72
CA GLU A 185 -6.20 -6.56 -19.11
C GLU A 185 -5.48 -5.51 -19.96
N ALA A 186 -5.52 -5.70 -21.27
CA ALA A 186 -5.14 -4.69 -22.26
C ALA A 186 -5.79 -4.99 -23.63
N ASP A 187 -5.74 -4.02 -24.52
CA ASP A 187 -6.19 -4.19 -25.90
C ASP A 187 -5.12 -4.82 -26.79
N ALA A 188 -5.57 -5.66 -27.71
CA ALA A 188 -4.74 -6.21 -28.77
C ALA A 188 -4.69 -5.25 -29.96
N GLY A 189 -3.49 -4.92 -30.45
CA GLY A 189 -3.29 -4.07 -31.62
C GLY A 189 -3.79 -2.63 -31.47
N PRO A 190 -3.54 -1.92 -30.34
CA PRO A 190 -4.00 -0.54 -30.17
C PRO A 190 -3.38 0.39 -31.24
N ARG A 191 -4.23 1.27 -31.79
CA ARG A 191 -3.85 2.23 -32.87
C ARG A 191 -4.11 3.69 -32.50
N LEU A 192 -4.96 3.94 -31.51
CA LEU A 192 -5.35 5.28 -31.12
C LEU A 192 -4.22 5.97 -30.34
N PRO A 193 -4.06 7.30 -30.48
CA PRO A 193 -3.08 8.04 -29.69
C PRO A 193 -3.49 8.06 -28.21
N PHE A 194 -2.53 8.36 -27.34
CA PHE A 194 -2.83 8.73 -25.96
C PHE A 194 -3.48 10.12 -25.90
N PRO A 195 -4.56 10.32 -25.10
CA PRO A 195 -5.11 9.39 -24.10
C PRO A 195 -6.21 8.44 -24.61
N ASP A 196 -6.62 8.55 -25.87
CA ASP A 196 -7.83 7.90 -26.40
C ASP A 196 -7.83 6.37 -26.25
N HIS A 197 -6.71 5.69 -26.53
CA HIS A 197 -6.62 4.24 -26.32
C HIS A 197 -6.69 3.85 -24.82
N ALA A 198 -6.12 4.65 -23.93
CA ALA A 198 -6.14 4.38 -22.49
C ALA A 198 -7.53 4.68 -21.89
N LEU A 199 -8.23 5.69 -22.40
CA LEU A 199 -9.63 5.97 -22.06
C LEU A 199 -10.56 4.84 -22.55
N ARG A 200 -10.33 4.32 -23.76
CA ARG A 200 -11.03 3.12 -24.25
C ARG A 200 -10.83 1.93 -23.32
N LEU A 201 -9.58 1.61 -23.00
CA LEU A 201 -9.27 0.51 -22.09
C LEU A 201 -9.91 0.72 -20.70
N LYS A 202 -9.95 1.96 -20.19
CA LYS A 202 -10.66 2.29 -18.94
C LYS A 202 -12.15 1.95 -19.03
N ASP A 203 -12.82 2.32 -20.12
CA ASP A 203 -14.25 2.02 -20.32
C ASP A 203 -14.51 0.52 -20.46
N GLU A 204 -13.61 -0.22 -21.10
CA GLU A 204 -13.71 -1.68 -21.21
C GLU A 204 -13.47 -2.37 -19.87
N LEU A 205 -12.47 -1.93 -19.10
CA LEU A 205 -12.26 -2.40 -17.72
C LEU A 205 -13.50 -2.13 -16.85
N LYS A 206 -14.13 -0.96 -17.00
CA LYS A 206 -15.39 -0.63 -16.31
C LYS A 206 -16.50 -1.62 -16.69
N ALA A 207 -16.69 -1.88 -17.98
CA ALA A 207 -17.70 -2.82 -18.46
C ALA A 207 -17.45 -4.23 -17.92
N ILE A 208 -16.20 -4.69 -17.88
CA ILE A 208 -15.81 -5.97 -17.29
C ILE A 208 -16.13 -5.99 -15.79
N VAL A 209 -15.80 -4.95 -15.03
CA VAL A 209 -16.12 -4.84 -13.59
C VAL A 209 -17.63 -4.94 -13.33
N LEU A 210 -18.46 -4.28 -14.13
CA LEU A 210 -19.91 -4.34 -14.00
C LEU A 210 -20.45 -5.74 -14.33
N GLU A 211 -19.87 -6.41 -15.33
CA GLU A 211 -20.22 -7.79 -15.65
C GLU A 211 -19.79 -8.76 -14.54
N LEU A 212 -18.64 -8.52 -13.90
CA LEU A 212 -18.21 -9.27 -12.71
C LEU A 212 -19.21 -9.11 -11.56
N ALA A 213 -19.68 -7.89 -11.29
CA ALA A 213 -20.68 -7.63 -10.25
C ALA A 213 -22.00 -8.37 -10.53
N ARG A 214 -22.41 -8.45 -11.80
CA ARG A 214 -23.60 -9.18 -12.23
C ARG A 214 -23.46 -10.69 -12.06
N ARG A 215 -22.31 -11.25 -12.40
CA ARG A 215 -22.05 -12.71 -12.35
C ARG A 215 -21.73 -13.22 -10.96
N PHE A 216 -21.11 -12.40 -10.12
CA PHE A 216 -20.58 -12.80 -8.82
C PHE A 216 -21.25 -11.99 -7.70
N PRO A 217 -22.41 -12.44 -7.19
CA PRO A 217 -23.25 -11.64 -6.28
C PRO A 217 -22.63 -11.39 -4.90
N ASN A 218 -21.54 -12.09 -4.55
CA ASN A 218 -20.79 -11.87 -3.31
C ASN A 218 -19.43 -11.21 -3.54
N LEU A 219 -19.13 -10.73 -4.76
CA LEU A 219 -17.89 -10.04 -5.08
C LEU A 219 -17.77 -8.76 -4.23
N ARG A 220 -16.67 -8.65 -3.49
CA ARG A 220 -16.39 -7.52 -2.59
C ARG A 220 -15.27 -6.64 -3.11
N GLN A 221 -14.21 -7.26 -3.63
CA GLN A 221 -12.99 -6.55 -4.04
C GLN A 221 -12.57 -6.94 -5.45
N VAL A 222 -12.17 -5.94 -6.24
CA VAL A 222 -11.43 -6.14 -7.49
C VAL A 222 -10.11 -5.38 -7.39
N TRP A 223 -9.01 -6.12 -7.49
CA TRP A 223 -7.65 -5.59 -7.48
C TRP A 223 -7.14 -5.49 -8.90
N LEU A 224 -6.84 -4.27 -9.37
CA LEU A 224 -6.45 -4.00 -10.75
C LEU A 224 -4.94 -3.87 -10.90
N SER A 225 -4.36 -4.50 -11.91
CA SER A 225 -2.95 -4.35 -12.28
C SER A 225 -2.81 -3.94 -13.75
N SER A 226 -1.84 -3.08 -14.04
CA SER A 226 -1.45 -2.73 -15.41
C SER A 226 -0.59 -3.81 -16.06
N ARG A 227 -0.25 -3.63 -17.35
CA ARG A 227 0.75 -4.46 -18.05
C ARG A 227 2.13 -4.39 -17.34
N ILE A 228 2.91 -5.45 -17.54
CA ILE A 228 4.37 -5.44 -17.34
C ILE A 228 5.05 -4.61 -18.45
N TYR A 229 6.36 -4.38 -18.35
CA TYR A 229 7.15 -3.74 -19.41
C TYR A 229 6.97 -4.45 -20.77
N ALA A 230 6.88 -3.69 -21.87
CA ALA A 230 6.76 -4.26 -23.22
C ALA A 230 7.80 -3.71 -24.21
N GLY A 231 8.90 -3.12 -23.73
CA GLY A 231 9.90 -2.50 -24.62
C GLY A 231 10.65 -3.51 -25.49
N TYR A 232 10.64 -4.79 -25.11
CA TYR A 232 11.22 -5.90 -25.87
C TYR A 232 10.29 -6.48 -26.94
N ALA A 233 9.02 -6.06 -26.97
CA ALA A 233 8.01 -6.60 -27.88
C ALA A 233 8.42 -6.45 -29.35
N THR A 234 8.29 -7.54 -30.09
CA THR A 234 8.53 -7.58 -31.55
C THR A 234 7.24 -7.68 -32.36
N THR A 235 6.10 -7.73 -31.67
CA THR A 235 4.76 -7.80 -32.28
C THR A 235 3.97 -6.53 -32.00
N GLU A 236 2.93 -6.28 -32.79
CA GLU A 236 1.99 -5.18 -32.58
C GLU A 236 0.93 -5.51 -31.51
N LEU A 237 1.06 -6.60 -30.75
CA LEU A 237 0.00 -7.06 -29.85
C LEU A 237 -0.32 -6.03 -28.74
N ASN A 238 0.67 -5.61 -27.95
CA ASN A 238 0.54 -4.47 -27.03
C ASN A 238 1.95 -3.95 -26.64
N PRO A 239 2.69 -3.31 -27.58
CA PRO A 239 4.04 -2.81 -27.33
C PRO A 239 4.03 -1.49 -26.53
N GLU A 240 5.21 -1.01 -26.12
CA GLU A 240 5.33 0.37 -25.60
C GLU A 240 4.98 1.42 -26.67
N PRO A 241 4.35 2.55 -26.29
CA PRO A 241 4.05 2.99 -24.92
C PRO A 241 2.70 2.46 -24.37
N TYR A 242 1.95 1.65 -25.12
CA TYR A 242 0.61 1.22 -24.72
C TYR A 242 0.62 0.39 -23.42
N ALA A 243 1.66 -0.41 -23.21
CA ALA A 243 1.83 -1.17 -21.98
C ALA A 243 2.03 -0.25 -20.77
N TYR A 244 2.94 0.73 -20.84
CA TYR A 244 3.07 1.77 -19.81
C TYR A 244 1.76 2.55 -19.60
N GLU A 245 1.11 2.98 -20.68
CA GLU A 245 -0.09 3.82 -20.67
C GLU A 245 -1.33 3.08 -20.12
N SER A 246 -1.35 1.73 -20.11
CA SER A 246 -2.40 0.94 -19.45
C SER A 246 -2.54 1.25 -17.95
N ALA A 247 -1.49 1.77 -17.31
CA ALA A 247 -1.55 2.20 -15.92
C ALA A 247 -2.48 3.41 -15.71
N PHE A 248 -2.58 4.30 -16.70
CA PHE A 248 -3.53 5.42 -16.65
C PHE A 248 -4.98 4.92 -16.76
N ALA A 249 -5.23 3.88 -17.56
CA ALA A 249 -6.56 3.29 -17.68
C ALA A 249 -7.04 2.72 -16.33
N VAL A 250 -6.17 1.98 -15.63
CA VAL A 250 -6.47 1.45 -14.29
C VAL A 250 -6.70 2.58 -13.29
N ARG A 251 -5.80 3.57 -13.24
CA ARG A 251 -5.95 4.73 -12.34
C ARG A 251 -7.27 5.44 -12.57
N TRP A 252 -7.59 5.79 -13.80
CA TRP A 252 -8.78 6.57 -14.12
C TRP A 252 -10.08 5.83 -13.78
N LEU A 253 -10.09 4.50 -13.87
CA LEU A 253 -11.25 3.72 -13.41
C LEU A 253 -11.43 3.80 -11.90
N ILE A 254 -10.33 3.73 -11.14
CA ILE A 254 -10.38 3.88 -9.67
C ILE A 254 -10.79 5.31 -9.29
N GLU A 255 -10.23 6.32 -9.96
CA GLU A 255 -10.61 7.73 -9.78
C GLU A 255 -12.08 7.97 -10.11
N GLU A 256 -12.63 7.30 -11.14
CA GLU A 256 -14.06 7.38 -11.47
C GLU A 256 -14.94 6.81 -10.33
N GLN A 257 -14.52 5.72 -9.69
CA GLN A 257 -15.21 5.22 -8.49
C GLN A 257 -15.06 6.19 -7.30
N LEU A 258 -13.86 6.74 -7.08
CA LEU A 258 -13.59 7.72 -6.02
C LEU A 258 -14.39 9.01 -6.18
N ALA A 259 -14.65 9.43 -7.43
CA ALA A 259 -15.49 10.56 -7.77
C ALA A 259 -16.99 10.30 -7.53
N GLY A 260 -17.36 9.10 -7.09
CA GLY A 260 -18.73 8.75 -6.74
C GLY A 260 -19.60 8.40 -7.94
N ASN A 261 -19.02 7.80 -9.00
CA ASN A 261 -19.82 7.31 -10.11
C ASN A 261 -20.89 6.31 -9.59
N PRO A 262 -22.19 6.57 -9.83
CA PRO A 262 -23.27 5.75 -9.26
C PRO A 262 -23.31 4.31 -9.80
N GLU A 263 -22.72 4.02 -10.97
CA GLU A 263 -22.59 2.66 -11.49
C GLU A 263 -21.51 1.87 -10.76
N LEU A 264 -20.49 2.56 -10.25
CA LEU A 264 -19.37 1.98 -9.51
C LEU A 264 -19.56 2.08 -7.99
N ASP A 265 -20.78 2.33 -7.51
CA ASP A 265 -21.05 2.48 -6.09
C ASP A 265 -20.93 1.14 -5.33
N TYR A 266 -19.84 1.01 -4.58
CA TYR A 266 -19.59 -0.14 -3.73
C TYR A 266 -20.40 -0.14 -2.42
N ARG A 267 -20.96 1.00 -2.01
CA ARG A 267 -21.72 1.11 -0.76
C ARG A 267 -23.12 0.54 -0.89
N SER A 268 -23.77 0.73 -2.05
CA SER A 268 -25.03 0.06 -2.38
C SER A 268 -24.87 -1.40 -2.80
N GLY A 269 -23.62 -1.86 -3.01
CA GLY A 269 -23.32 -3.20 -3.54
C GLY A 269 -23.57 -3.34 -5.04
N ARG A 270 -23.69 -2.22 -5.78
CA ARG A 270 -23.87 -2.22 -7.24
C ARG A 270 -22.60 -2.63 -7.98
N ALA A 271 -21.44 -2.26 -7.45
CA ALA A 271 -20.13 -2.67 -7.93
C ALA A 271 -19.26 -3.11 -6.76
N PRO A 272 -18.17 -3.87 -6.99
CA PRO A 272 -17.18 -4.13 -5.96
C PRO A 272 -16.36 -2.88 -5.65
N TRP A 273 -15.71 -2.88 -4.49
CA TRP A 273 -14.67 -1.91 -4.17
C TRP A 273 -13.44 -2.16 -5.07
N LEU A 274 -12.95 -1.10 -5.71
CA LEU A 274 -11.84 -1.14 -6.67
C LEU A 274 -10.59 -0.50 -6.06
N ALA A 275 -9.44 -1.16 -6.22
CA ALA A 275 -8.16 -0.59 -5.87
C ALA A 275 -7.02 -1.20 -6.69
N TRP A 276 -5.86 -0.57 -6.62
CA TRP A 276 -4.65 -1.10 -7.22
C TRP A 276 -4.25 -2.42 -6.57
N GLY A 277 -4.12 -3.46 -7.38
CA GLY A 277 -3.24 -4.59 -7.09
C GLY A 277 -1.76 -4.19 -7.21
N PRO A 278 -0.82 -5.13 -7.29
CA PRO A 278 0.58 -4.78 -7.51
C PRO A 278 0.73 -4.00 -8.82
N TYR A 279 1.45 -2.88 -8.78
CA TYR A 279 1.85 -2.15 -9.98
C TYR A 279 3.01 -2.91 -10.64
N LEU A 280 2.83 -3.36 -11.87
CA LEU A 280 3.71 -4.36 -12.50
C LEU A 280 4.74 -3.76 -13.46
N TRP A 281 4.53 -2.53 -13.92
CA TRP A 281 5.40 -1.91 -14.89
C TRP A 281 6.65 -1.33 -14.21
N ALA A 282 7.81 -1.47 -14.86
CA ALA A 282 9.05 -0.77 -14.55
C ALA A 282 9.82 -0.56 -15.87
N ASP A 283 10.68 0.46 -15.95
CA ASP A 283 11.37 0.83 -17.19
C ASP A 283 12.53 -0.13 -17.52
N GLY A 284 12.20 -1.33 -17.98
CA GLY A 284 13.18 -2.35 -18.36
C GLY A 284 14.25 -2.57 -17.28
N LEU A 285 15.52 -2.47 -17.66
CA LEU A 285 16.68 -2.56 -16.76
C LEU A 285 16.94 -1.30 -15.93
N ARG A 286 16.34 -0.16 -16.28
CA ARG A 286 16.39 1.04 -15.44
C ARG A 286 15.59 0.85 -14.15
N GLY A 287 14.49 0.09 -14.25
CA GLY A 287 13.74 -0.40 -13.11
C GLY A 287 12.99 0.67 -12.31
N ARG A 288 12.46 0.24 -11.17
CA ARG A 288 11.80 1.06 -10.14
C ARG A 288 12.67 1.18 -8.90
N SER A 289 12.37 2.18 -8.06
CA SER A 289 13.07 2.43 -6.80
C SER A 289 12.95 1.28 -5.79
N ASP A 290 11.95 0.42 -5.92
CA ASP A 290 11.78 -0.81 -5.12
C ASP A 290 12.61 -1.99 -5.63
N GLY A 291 13.41 -1.79 -6.69
CA GLY A 291 14.27 -2.81 -7.28
C GLY A 291 13.61 -3.67 -8.35
N LEU A 292 12.33 -3.45 -8.69
CA LEU A 292 11.70 -4.15 -9.80
C LEU A 292 12.37 -3.75 -11.12
N VAL A 293 12.91 -4.74 -11.83
CA VAL A 293 13.49 -4.61 -13.17
C VAL A 293 12.91 -5.67 -14.10
N TRP A 294 12.83 -5.33 -15.39
CA TRP A 294 12.44 -6.22 -16.47
C TRP A 294 13.61 -6.41 -17.43
N ALA A 295 14.25 -7.58 -17.38
CA ALA A 295 15.32 -7.96 -18.29
C ALA A 295 14.72 -8.63 -19.54
N CYS A 296 15.47 -8.64 -20.64
CA CYS A 296 15.01 -9.30 -21.87
C CYS A 296 14.70 -10.80 -21.64
N SER A 297 15.45 -11.46 -20.76
CA SER A 297 15.24 -12.87 -20.37
C SER A 297 13.92 -13.12 -19.64
N ASP A 298 13.26 -12.08 -19.14
CA ASP A 298 11.94 -12.17 -18.51
C ASP A 298 10.80 -12.28 -19.53
N PHE A 299 11.12 -12.25 -20.82
CA PHE A 299 10.17 -12.32 -21.91
C PHE A 299 10.41 -13.54 -22.79
N ALA A 300 9.33 -14.06 -23.34
CA ALA A 300 9.36 -15.03 -24.42
C ALA A 300 9.90 -14.39 -25.71
N THR A 301 9.98 -15.19 -26.76
CA THR A 301 10.58 -14.80 -28.05
C THR A 301 9.90 -13.60 -28.72
N ASP A 302 8.60 -13.39 -28.46
CA ASP A 302 7.82 -12.27 -28.97
C ASP A 302 7.99 -10.96 -28.19
N GLY A 303 8.74 -10.99 -27.08
CA GLY A 303 8.97 -9.84 -26.19
C GLY A 303 7.71 -9.28 -25.52
N THR A 304 6.56 -9.96 -25.67
CA THR A 304 5.24 -9.51 -25.22
C THR A 304 4.71 -10.41 -24.11
N HIS A 305 4.92 -11.72 -24.23
CA HIS A 305 4.58 -12.68 -23.20
C HIS A 305 5.74 -12.84 -22.22
N PRO A 306 5.47 -12.98 -20.91
CA PRO A 306 6.52 -13.24 -19.96
C PRO A 306 7.07 -14.67 -20.12
N SER A 307 8.40 -14.81 -20.01
CA SER A 307 9.07 -16.10 -19.83
C SER A 307 8.75 -16.65 -18.42
N MET A 308 9.27 -17.83 -18.08
CA MET A 308 9.11 -18.36 -16.73
C MET A 308 9.66 -17.40 -15.64
N SER A 309 10.82 -16.78 -15.85
CA SER A 309 11.36 -15.82 -14.86
C SER A 309 10.49 -14.57 -14.75
N GLY A 310 9.92 -14.08 -15.85
CA GLY A 310 8.98 -12.97 -15.83
C GLY A 310 7.68 -13.30 -15.10
N ARG A 311 7.14 -14.51 -15.32
CA ARG A 311 5.95 -15.01 -14.61
C ARG A 311 6.22 -15.15 -13.11
N GLU A 312 7.39 -15.65 -12.72
CA GLU A 312 7.81 -15.75 -11.32
C GLU A 312 7.91 -14.38 -10.65
N LYS A 313 8.43 -13.35 -11.34
CA LYS A 313 8.44 -11.98 -10.81
C LYS A 313 7.04 -11.48 -10.49
N VAL A 314 6.09 -11.62 -11.42
CA VAL A 314 4.70 -11.21 -11.15
C VAL A 314 4.09 -12.06 -10.03
N ALA A 315 4.37 -13.36 -9.99
CA ALA A 315 3.90 -14.23 -8.93
C ALA A 315 4.41 -13.81 -7.54
N HIS A 316 5.68 -13.42 -7.42
CA HIS A 316 6.24 -12.86 -6.20
C HIS A 316 5.60 -11.53 -5.83
N LEU A 317 5.38 -10.62 -6.79
CA LEU A 317 4.69 -9.36 -6.54
C LEU A 317 3.26 -9.59 -6.03
N LEU A 318 2.52 -10.55 -6.60
CA LEU A 318 1.18 -10.92 -6.12
C LEU A 318 1.22 -11.55 -4.73
N MET A 319 2.19 -12.43 -4.46
CA MET A 319 2.37 -13.05 -3.15
C MET A 319 2.67 -12.00 -2.08
N ASP A 320 3.62 -11.11 -2.33
CA ASP A 320 3.97 -10.01 -1.43
C ASP A 320 2.80 -9.06 -1.24
N PHE A 321 2.10 -8.70 -2.32
CA PHE A 321 0.94 -7.83 -2.27
C PHE A 321 -0.16 -8.41 -1.38
N PHE A 322 -0.69 -9.58 -1.70
CA PHE A 322 -1.80 -10.14 -0.93
C PHE A 322 -1.39 -10.53 0.50
N SER A 323 -0.11 -10.81 0.74
CA SER A 323 0.40 -11.07 2.09
C SER A 323 0.57 -9.81 2.93
N ARG A 324 0.69 -8.62 2.34
CA ARG A 324 1.04 -7.39 3.08
C ARG A 324 -0.04 -6.32 3.03
N GLU A 325 -0.82 -6.28 1.96
CA GLU A 325 -1.90 -5.30 1.77
C GLU A 325 -2.96 -5.50 2.86
N PRO A 326 -3.19 -4.50 3.74
CA PRO A 326 -4.11 -4.64 4.86
C PRO A 326 -5.53 -5.04 4.46
N ALA A 327 -6.04 -4.55 3.32
CA ALA A 327 -7.36 -4.93 2.83
C ALA A 327 -7.40 -6.30 2.13
N ALA A 328 -6.26 -6.99 1.98
CA ALA A 328 -6.19 -8.33 1.40
C ALA A 328 -5.76 -9.42 2.38
N ARG A 329 -4.79 -9.11 3.25
CA ARG A 329 -4.07 -10.09 4.06
C ARG A 329 -5.00 -10.97 4.91
N SER A 330 -6.06 -10.39 5.47
CA SER A 330 -6.97 -11.07 6.40
C SER A 330 -7.74 -12.24 5.80
N TRP A 331 -8.05 -12.20 4.49
CA TRP A 331 -8.70 -13.30 3.79
C TRP A 331 -7.71 -14.16 3.00
N PHE A 332 -6.54 -13.61 2.62
CA PHE A 332 -5.53 -14.33 1.84
C PHE A 332 -4.72 -15.33 2.66
N LEU A 333 -4.17 -14.90 3.79
CA LEU A 333 -3.48 -15.78 4.72
C LEU A 333 -4.46 -16.31 5.75
N ALA A 334 -4.17 -17.48 6.31
CA ALA A 334 -4.86 -17.97 7.47
C ALA A 334 -4.75 -16.87 8.53
N THR A 335 -5.88 -16.46 9.08
CA THR A 335 -5.85 -15.75 10.35
C THR A 335 -5.04 -16.64 11.28
N ALA A 336 -3.89 -16.15 11.74
CA ALA A 336 -3.33 -16.67 12.97
C ALA A 336 -4.51 -16.68 13.95
N THR A 337 -4.73 -17.80 14.66
CA THR A 337 -5.72 -17.85 15.75
C THR A 337 -5.63 -16.52 16.48
N PRO A 338 -6.70 -15.69 16.54
CA PRO A 338 -6.57 -14.29 16.90
C PRO A 338 -5.66 -14.21 18.08
N GLY A 339 -4.45 -13.68 17.85
CA GLY A 339 -3.50 -13.60 18.94
C GLY A 339 -4.24 -12.81 20.00
N ASP A 340 -4.17 -13.31 21.22
CA ASP A 340 -4.50 -12.61 22.45
C ASP A 340 -4.74 -11.09 22.18
N PRO A 341 -5.96 -10.55 22.37
CA PRO A 341 -6.34 -9.23 21.84
C PRO A 341 -5.43 -8.11 22.36
N PRO A 342 -5.18 -7.04 21.58
CA PRO A 342 -4.44 -5.89 22.10
C PRO A 342 -5.07 -5.40 23.42
N LEU A 343 -4.25 -5.01 24.38
CA LEU A 343 -4.70 -4.38 25.62
C LEU A 343 -4.27 -2.93 25.59
N ILE A 344 -5.24 -2.01 25.61
CA ILE A 344 -4.98 -0.58 25.74
C ILE A 344 -4.99 -0.23 27.22
N HIS A 345 -3.83 0.15 27.76
CA HIS A 345 -3.71 0.62 29.14
C HIS A 345 -3.99 2.11 29.26
N GLY A 346 -3.68 2.88 28.22
CA GLY A 346 -3.94 4.31 28.19
C GLY A 346 -3.61 4.93 26.84
N VAL A 347 -4.30 6.03 26.55
CA VAL A 347 -3.98 6.91 25.43
C VAL A 347 -3.63 8.26 26.03
N VAL A 348 -2.42 8.73 25.75
CA VAL A 348 -1.80 9.87 26.43
C VAL A 348 -1.12 10.79 25.42
N HIS A 349 -0.88 12.02 25.85
CA HIS A 349 -0.17 13.03 25.08
C HIS A 349 1.29 12.61 24.85
N ALA A 350 1.74 12.55 23.59
CA ALA A 350 3.04 11.94 23.25
C ALA A 350 4.25 12.68 23.85
N ALA A 351 4.12 13.98 24.14
CA ALA A 351 5.22 14.77 24.70
C ALA A 351 5.40 14.64 26.22
N ASN A 352 4.32 14.40 26.98
CA ASN A 352 4.33 14.48 28.44
C ASN A 352 3.65 13.29 29.15
N PHE A 353 3.02 12.40 28.38
CA PHE A 353 2.32 11.20 28.83
C PHE A 353 1.18 11.43 29.83
N THR A 354 0.54 12.60 29.78
CA THR A 354 -0.71 12.90 30.50
C THR A 354 -1.94 12.55 29.66
N PRO A 355 -3.12 12.32 30.26
CA PRO A 355 -4.36 12.07 29.50
C PRO A 355 -4.95 13.33 28.83
N GLU A 356 -4.33 14.50 29.00
CA GLU A 356 -4.79 15.75 28.39
C GLU A 356 -4.44 15.76 26.89
N LEU A 357 -5.44 15.54 26.05
CA LEU A 357 -5.31 15.49 24.60
C LEU A 357 -6.21 16.55 23.95
N ALA A 358 -5.81 17.05 22.79
CA ALA A 358 -6.61 17.95 21.95
C ALA A 358 -6.57 17.48 20.48
N PRO A 359 -7.53 17.89 19.64
CA PRO A 359 -7.45 17.66 18.21
C PRO A 359 -6.13 18.21 17.63
N GLY A 360 -5.49 17.47 16.72
CA GLY A 360 -4.20 17.85 16.13
C GLY A 360 -2.97 17.55 16.99
N THR A 361 -3.12 16.87 18.11
CA THR A 361 -2.01 16.49 19.01
C THR A 361 -1.39 15.16 18.57
N LEU A 362 -0.08 15.00 18.76
CA LEU A 362 0.58 13.69 18.73
C LEU A 362 0.26 12.92 20.02
N ALA A 363 -0.29 11.73 19.88
CA ALA A 363 -0.70 10.87 20.99
C ALA A 363 0.06 9.55 20.98
N SER A 364 0.15 8.93 22.15
CA SER A 364 0.72 7.61 22.37
C SER A 364 -0.33 6.68 22.99
N ILE A 365 -0.48 5.48 22.45
CA ILE A 365 -1.19 4.37 23.08
C ILE A 365 -0.13 3.53 23.79
N PHE A 366 -0.27 3.33 25.10
CA PHE A 366 0.49 2.34 25.85
C PHE A 366 -0.36 1.12 26.15
N GLY A 367 0.26 -0.06 26.12
CA GLY A 367 -0.50 -1.29 26.21
C GLY A 367 0.34 -2.55 26.14
N GLN A 368 -0.33 -3.64 25.78
CA GLN A 368 0.31 -4.91 25.42
C GLN A 368 -0.27 -5.39 24.10
N ARG A 369 0.57 -6.11 23.34
CA ARG A 369 0.16 -6.77 22.10
C ARG A 369 -0.45 -5.80 21.07
N LEU A 370 -0.07 -4.52 21.13
CA LEU A 370 -0.61 -3.44 20.30
C LEU A 370 -0.22 -3.58 18.82
N ALA A 371 0.98 -4.08 18.56
CA ALA A 371 1.50 -4.41 17.23
C ALA A 371 2.20 -5.77 17.24
N LEU A 372 2.44 -6.35 16.05
CA LEU A 372 3.12 -7.64 15.91
C LEU A 372 4.64 -7.52 16.03
N ARG A 373 5.20 -6.34 15.70
CA ARG A 373 6.63 -6.03 15.79
C ARG A 373 6.82 -4.54 16.02
N SER A 374 8.03 -4.18 16.46
CA SER A 374 8.46 -2.79 16.52
C SER A 374 8.84 -2.29 15.12
N GLU A 375 8.33 -1.12 14.74
CA GLU A 375 8.58 -0.49 13.46
C GLU A 375 8.38 1.03 13.59
N SER A 376 9.29 1.80 13.01
CA SER A 376 9.20 3.27 12.87
C SER A 376 8.76 3.64 11.47
N ALA A 377 7.99 4.72 11.34
CA ALA A 377 7.71 5.28 10.02
C ALA A 377 9.00 5.90 9.44
N GLU A 378 9.57 5.28 8.41
CA GLU A 378 10.69 5.84 7.65
C GLU A 378 10.18 6.73 6.52
N GLY A 379 10.57 8.01 6.55
CA GLY A 379 10.22 8.99 5.52
C GLY A 379 8.73 9.39 5.52
N LEU A 380 8.39 10.33 4.64
CA LEU A 380 7.05 10.88 4.51
C LEU A 380 6.47 10.57 3.13
N PRO A 381 5.14 10.38 3.02
CA PRO A 381 4.13 10.61 4.06
C PRO A 381 4.07 9.50 5.13
N SER A 382 3.67 9.89 6.35
CA SER A 382 3.41 8.99 7.49
C SER A 382 2.41 7.88 7.12
N ARG A 383 2.69 6.64 7.54
CA ARG A 383 1.90 5.44 7.17
C ARG A 383 0.74 5.22 8.14
N THR A 384 -0.40 4.76 7.65
CA THR A 384 -1.56 4.38 8.48
C THR A 384 -1.48 2.94 9.02
N TRP A 385 -0.47 2.18 8.56
CA TRP A 385 -0.14 0.84 9.00
C TRP A 385 1.34 0.73 9.31
N LEU A 386 1.68 0.19 10.48
CA LEU A 386 3.05 0.07 10.94
C LEU A 386 3.16 -1.12 11.91
N GLY A 387 4.20 -1.95 11.79
CA GLY A 387 4.39 -3.08 12.71
C GLY A 387 3.26 -4.11 12.72
N GLY A 388 2.43 -4.15 11.67
CA GLY A 388 1.24 -5.01 11.58
C GLY A 388 0.02 -4.49 12.35
N THR A 389 -0.06 -3.19 12.64
CA THR A 389 -1.22 -2.56 13.29
C THR A 389 -1.62 -1.26 12.62
N ALA A 390 -2.88 -0.87 12.81
CA ALA A 390 -3.44 0.43 12.47
C ALA A 390 -4.20 1.02 13.66
N VAL A 391 -4.32 2.34 13.70
CA VAL A 391 -5.18 3.07 14.64
C VAL A 391 -6.27 3.79 13.86
N MET A 392 -7.48 3.75 14.39
CA MET A 392 -8.62 4.52 13.90
C MET A 392 -9.15 5.44 15.00
N VAL A 393 -9.56 6.65 14.61
CA VAL A 393 -10.23 7.63 15.49
C VAL A 393 -11.62 7.88 14.90
N ASP A 394 -12.67 7.48 15.63
CA ASP A 394 -14.07 7.56 15.19
C ASP A 394 -14.35 6.95 13.80
N GLY A 395 -13.62 5.88 13.47
CA GLY A 395 -13.76 5.21 12.17
C GLY A 395 -12.73 5.63 11.13
N GLU A 396 -11.96 6.70 11.35
CA GLU A 396 -10.99 7.19 10.39
C GLU A 396 -9.57 6.70 10.71
N LEU A 397 -8.87 6.14 9.72
CA LEU A 397 -7.46 5.75 9.86
C LEU A 397 -6.58 6.99 10.07
N VAL A 398 -5.68 6.90 11.04
CA VAL A 398 -4.78 8.00 11.38
C VAL A 398 -3.31 7.67 11.11
N PRO A 399 -2.48 8.67 10.78
CA PRO A 399 -1.06 8.44 10.59
C PRO A 399 -0.36 7.93 11.85
N LEU A 400 0.52 6.94 11.68
CA LEU A 400 1.39 6.38 12.71
C LEU A 400 2.83 6.82 12.50
N TYR A 401 3.54 7.04 13.61
CA TYR A 401 4.97 7.37 13.65
C TYR A 401 5.82 6.24 14.22
N TRP A 402 5.23 5.45 15.11
CA TRP A 402 5.86 4.31 15.76
C TRP A 402 4.80 3.29 16.12
N ALA A 403 5.12 2.01 15.97
CA ALA A 403 4.30 0.92 16.46
C ALA A 403 5.20 -0.17 17.03
N SER A 404 4.79 -0.75 18.14
CA SER A 404 5.45 -1.86 18.82
C SER A 404 4.40 -2.63 19.63
N PRO A 405 4.73 -3.82 20.15
CA PRO A 405 3.81 -4.54 21.03
C PRO A 405 3.35 -3.73 22.25
N GLU A 406 4.13 -2.75 22.72
CA GLU A 406 3.88 -2.02 23.96
C GLU A 406 3.46 -0.55 23.77
N GLN A 407 3.70 0.01 22.58
CA GLN A 407 3.45 1.42 22.30
C GLN A 407 3.10 1.68 20.82
N ILE A 408 2.12 2.55 20.56
CA ILE A 408 1.85 3.14 19.25
C ILE A 408 1.86 4.67 19.38
N ASN A 409 2.56 5.38 18.48
CA ASN A 409 2.50 6.85 18.38
C ASN A 409 1.75 7.24 17.11
N PHE A 410 0.77 8.14 17.23
CA PHE A 410 -0.12 8.50 16.13
C PHE A 410 -0.55 9.98 16.18
N PHE A 411 -1.05 10.48 15.04
CA PHE A 411 -1.59 11.84 14.93
C PHE A 411 -3.10 11.85 15.19
N LEU A 412 -3.58 12.62 16.16
CA LEU A 412 -5.03 12.86 16.33
C LEU A 412 -5.53 13.83 15.25
N PRO A 413 -6.60 13.49 14.52
CA PRO A 413 -7.15 14.37 13.49
C PRO A 413 -7.51 15.75 14.07
N PRO A 414 -7.25 16.85 13.34
CA PRO A 414 -7.55 18.19 13.84
C PRO A 414 -9.06 18.48 13.88
N TRP A 415 -9.87 17.69 13.19
CA TRP A 415 -11.33 17.78 13.20
C TRP A 415 -12.01 16.80 14.17
N ALA A 416 -11.24 16.12 15.03
CA ALA A 416 -11.77 15.20 16.03
C ALA A 416 -12.72 15.90 17.02
N GLY A 417 -13.82 15.24 17.38
CA GLY A 417 -14.80 15.75 18.34
C GLY A 417 -14.33 15.67 19.80
N GLU A 418 -15.14 16.15 20.75
CA GLU A 418 -14.81 16.14 22.18
C GLU A 418 -14.74 14.73 22.78
N LYS A 419 -15.48 13.77 22.22
CA LYS A 419 -15.47 12.37 22.63
C LYS A 419 -15.15 11.52 21.42
N VAL A 420 -14.04 10.78 21.47
CA VAL A 420 -13.60 9.95 20.34
C VAL A 420 -13.33 8.51 20.76
N THR A 421 -13.59 7.59 19.85
CA THR A 421 -13.28 6.17 19.98
C THR A 421 -11.98 5.87 19.24
N ILE A 422 -10.96 5.48 20.01
CA ILE A 422 -9.70 4.96 19.49
C ILE A 422 -9.88 3.45 19.29
N ARG A 423 -9.60 2.96 18.08
CA ARG A 423 -9.60 1.52 17.77
C ARG A 423 -8.23 1.11 17.26
N VAL A 424 -7.63 0.10 17.87
CA VAL A 424 -6.40 -0.56 17.41
C VAL A 424 -6.81 -1.82 16.64
N VAL A 425 -6.31 -1.96 15.41
CA VAL A 425 -6.61 -3.10 14.53
C VAL A 425 -5.30 -3.75 14.11
N ARG A 426 -5.10 -5.01 14.48
CA ARG A 426 -3.92 -5.79 14.12
C ARG A 426 -4.20 -6.65 12.89
N THR A 427 -3.19 -6.89 12.06
CA THR A 427 -3.35 -7.59 10.78
C THR A 427 -3.72 -9.07 10.89
N ASP A 428 -3.66 -9.64 12.09
CA ASP A 428 -4.19 -10.98 12.41
C ASP A 428 -5.68 -10.97 12.82
N GLY A 429 -6.35 -9.82 12.70
CA GLY A 429 -7.76 -9.63 13.00
C GLY A 429 -8.06 -9.30 14.46
N ALA A 430 -7.06 -9.26 15.33
CA ALA A 430 -7.26 -8.88 16.73
C ALA A 430 -7.51 -7.37 16.86
N VAL A 431 -8.48 -6.99 17.68
CA VAL A 431 -8.91 -5.59 17.84
C VAL A 431 -9.04 -5.20 19.31
N ALA A 432 -8.80 -3.92 19.58
CA ALA A 432 -9.10 -3.30 20.87
C ALA A 432 -9.67 -1.90 20.66
N SER A 433 -10.44 -1.40 21.62
CA SER A 433 -10.97 -0.04 21.56
C SER A 433 -10.93 0.63 22.92
N ALA A 434 -10.73 1.93 22.92
CA ALA A 434 -10.79 2.80 24.08
C ALA A 434 -11.51 4.09 23.71
N THR A 435 -12.26 4.66 24.64
CA THR A 435 -12.87 5.98 24.47
C THR A 435 -12.04 7.00 25.23
N ILE A 436 -11.76 8.13 24.59
CA ILE A 436 -11.08 9.27 25.22
C ILE A 436 -11.90 10.54 25.05
N PHE A 437 -11.59 11.53 25.88
CA PHE A 437 -12.16 12.86 25.81
C PHE A 437 -11.07 13.86 25.44
N LEU A 438 -11.33 14.66 24.42
CA LEU A 438 -10.44 15.71 23.94
C LEU A 438 -10.86 17.05 24.54
N GLN A 439 -9.86 17.86 24.88
CA GLN A 439 -10.04 19.25 25.30
C GLN A 439 -9.77 20.18 24.12
N GLY A 440 -10.18 21.45 24.24
CA GLY A 440 -9.93 22.45 23.20
C GLY A 440 -8.43 22.77 23.00
N LEU A 441 -7.62 22.54 24.04
CA LEU A 441 -6.18 22.77 23.98
C LEU A 441 -5.39 21.90 24.96
N ALA A 442 -4.26 21.35 24.50
CA ALA A 442 -3.37 20.51 25.32
C ALA A 442 -1.89 20.71 24.91
N PRO A 443 -1.24 21.81 25.32
CA PRO A 443 0.13 22.10 24.89
C PRO A 443 1.15 21.23 25.64
N GLY A 444 2.12 20.65 24.94
CA GLY A 444 3.20 19.90 25.57
C GLY A 444 4.51 19.92 24.78
N LEU A 445 5.62 20.13 25.48
CA LEU A 445 6.97 20.11 24.90
C LEU A 445 7.56 18.70 24.93
N PHE A 446 8.22 18.29 23.85
CA PHE A 446 8.93 17.03 23.81
C PHE A 446 10.19 17.09 24.69
N ARG A 447 10.57 15.95 25.26
CA ARG A 447 11.76 15.78 26.10
C ARG A 447 12.74 14.81 25.47
N LEU A 448 14.05 15.08 25.60
CA LEU A 448 15.13 14.21 25.10
C LEU A 448 15.65 13.25 26.15
N SER A 449 15.37 13.49 27.42
CA SER A 449 15.84 12.64 28.51
C SER A 449 14.79 12.50 29.62
N PRO A 450 14.88 11.44 30.45
CA PRO A 450 14.04 11.29 31.64
C PRO A 450 14.20 12.44 32.64
N PHE A 451 15.33 13.15 32.60
CA PHE A 451 15.66 14.27 33.50
C PHE A 451 15.04 15.61 33.08
N GLY A 452 14.15 15.62 32.08
CA GLY A 452 13.37 16.80 31.71
C GLY A 452 14.11 17.79 30.82
N LEU A 453 15.15 17.36 30.08
CA LEU A 453 15.76 18.18 29.03
C LEU A 453 14.79 18.36 27.87
N VAL A 454 14.48 19.62 27.52
CA VAL A 454 13.60 19.94 26.39
C VAL A 454 14.22 19.50 25.06
N ALA A 455 13.39 19.00 24.14
CA ALA A 455 13.78 18.76 22.76
C ALA A 455 14.00 20.10 22.06
N ALA A 456 15.26 20.45 21.90
CA ALA A 456 15.67 21.70 21.28
C ALA A 456 16.86 21.49 20.34
N LEU A 457 16.86 22.24 19.22
CA LEU A 457 17.98 22.33 18.29
C LEU A 457 18.48 23.77 18.18
N ASP A 458 19.77 23.95 17.90
CA ASP A 458 20.30 25.25 17.48
C ASP A 458 20.01 25.50 15.99
N THR A 459 20.42 26.67 15.47
CA THR A 459 20.22 27.03 14.06
C THR A 459 21.00 26.16 13.06
N GLN A 460 21.93 25.33 13.54
CA GLN A 460 22.68 24.36 12.73
C GLN A 460 22.07 22.95 12.81
N GLY A 461 20.94 22.79 13.50
CA GLY A 461 20.29 21.49 13.69
C GLY A 461 20.99 20.59 14.70
N ARG A 462 21.89 21.12 15.55
CA ARG A 462 22.53 20.35 16.61
C ARG A 462 21.69 20.40 17.87
N VAL A 463 21.60 19.27 18.58
CA VAL A 463 20.87 19.18 19.85
C VAL A 463 21.41 20.20 20.85
N VAL A 464 20.51 20.96 21.48
CA VAL A 464 20.86 21.81 22.62
C VAL A 464 20.83 20.95 23.88
N GLY A 465 22.00 20.70 24.44
CA GLY A 465 22.20 19.78 25.55
C GLY A 465 23.49 20.06 26.31
N PRO A 466 23.87 19.25 27.30
CA PRO A 466 25.07 19.48 28.11
C PRO A 466 26.35 19.70 27.30
N ASP A 467 26.50 19.00 26.17
CA ASP A 467 27.66 19.11 25.27
C ASP A 467 27.57 20.29 24.29
N ASN A 468 26.38 20.87 24.12
CA ASN A 468 26.12 22.03 23.26
C ASN A 468 25.09 22.96 23.92
N PRO A 469 25.46 23.63 25.04
CA PRO A 469 24.56 24.56 25.71
C PRO A 469 24.36 25.80 24.86
N ALA A 470 23.11 26.29 24.81
CA ALA A 470 22.77 27.51 24.09
C ALA A 470 23.39 28.73 24.78
N ARG A 471 23.79 29.73 24.01
CA ARG A 471 24.28 31.00 24.55
C ARG A 471 23.11 31.97 24.67
N ARG A 472 23.24 32.89 25.61
CA ARG A 472 22.40 34.10 25.63
C ARG A 472 22.42 34.79 24.26
N GLY A 473 21.24 35.13 23.73
CA GLY A 473 21.06 35.74 22.42
C GLY A 473 20.92 34.76 21.24
N ASP A 474 21.26 33.48 21.42
CA ASP A 474 21.08 32.45 20.39
C ASP A 474 19.59 32.25 20.08
N ILE A 475 19.29 31.79 18.86
CA ILE A 475 17.97 31.27 18.52
C ILE A 475 18.00 29.75 18.69
N VAL A 476 17.07 29.24 19.50
CA VAL A 476 16.85 27.80 19.67
C VAL A 476 15.47 27.43 19.10
N GLN A 477 15.39 26.23 18.52
CA GLN A 477 14.18 25.64 17.98
C GLN A 477 13.63 24.65 19.01
N LEU A 478 12.49 24.93 19.61
CA LEU A 478 11.80 24.02 20.54
C LEU A 478 10.75 23.20 19.80
N PHE A 479 10.56 21.95 20.20
CA PHE A 479 9.57 21.05 19.60
C PHE A 479 8.50 20.63 20.60
N GLY A 480 7.24 20.64 20.17
CA GLY A 480 6.08 20.27 20.97
C GLY A 480 4.90 19.78 20.15
N THR A 481 3.76 19.60 20.79
CA THR A 481 2.49 19.26 20.12
C THR A 481 1.32 19.85 20.90
N GLY A 482 0.14 19.94 20.27
CA GLY A 482 -1.06 20.47 20.89
C GLY A 482 -1.02 21.99 21.11
N PHE A 483 -0.10 22.71 20.47
CA PHE A 483 -0.06 24.19 20.47
C PHE A 483 -0.88 24.80 19.34
N ARG A 484 -1.62 24.01 18.56
CA ARG A 484 -2.45 24.50 17.46
C ARG A 484 -3.84 23.89 17.55
N ALA A 485 -4.79 24.67 18.06
CA ALA A 485 -6.21 24.39 17.88
C ALA A 485 -6.54 24.59 16.39
N TRP A 486 -6.38 23.54 15.59
CA TRP A 486 -6.60 23.62 14.15
C TRP A 486 -8.09 23.46 13.87
N HIS A 487 -8.75 24.53 13.42
CA HIS A 487 -10.13 24.48 12.95
C HIS A 487 -10.16 24.87 11.48
N PRO A 488 -10.65 24.01 10.57
CA PRO A 488 -10.56 24.21 9.11
C PRO A 488 -11.26 25.48 8.60
N PHE A 489 -12.13 26.10 9.41
CA PHE A 489 -12.96 27.22 9.01
C PHE A 489 -12.62 28.56 9.68
N VAL A 490 -11.54 28.64 10.48
CA VAL A 490 -11.17 29.90 11.16
C VAL A 490 -9.71 30.25 10.91
N VAL A 491 -9.48 31.19 9.99
CA VAL A 491 -8.19 31.86 9.82
C VAL A 491 -8.06 32.89 10.96
N ARG A 492 -7.55 32.48 12.12
CA ARG A 492 -7.12 33.43 13.15
C ARG A 492 -5.64 33.80 12.92
N PRO A 493 -5.19 35.03 13.24
CA PRO A 493 -3.78 35.29 13.43
C PRO A 493 -3.25 34.27 14.43
N VAL A 494 -2.14 33.60 14.10
CA VAL A 494 -1.52 32.65 15.02
C VAL A 494 -0.95 33.45 16.20
N GLU A 495 -1.72 33.55 17.29
CA GLU A 495 -1.21 34.07 18.56
C GLU A 495 0.04 33.27 18.93
N ARG A 496 1.16 33.95 19.13
CA ARG A 496 2.42 33.29 19.50
C ARG A 496 2.33 32.81 20.95
N PRO A 497 2.93 31.67 21.30
CA PRO A 497 3.09 31.29 22.69
C PRO A 497 3.98 32.30 23.41
N VAL A 498 3.84 32.38 24.73
CA VAL A 498 4.75 33.12 25.59
C VAL A 498 5.76 32.12 26.16
N VAL A 499 7.04 32.45 26.02
CA VAL A 499 8.15 31.58 26.44
C VAL A 499 8.98 32.28 27.51
N TYR A 500 9.37 31.56 28.56
CA TYR A 500 10.24 32.05 29.63
C TYR A 500 11.47 31.16 29.79
N PHE A 501 12.63 31.78 30.03
CA PHE A 501 13.89 31.12 30.42
C PHE A 501 14.26 31.56 31.83
N GLY A 502 14.17 30.66 32.81
CA GLY A 502 14.45 30.97 34.22
C GLY A 502 13.57 32.12 34.76
N GLY A 503 12.33 32.23 34.28
CA GLY A 503 11.40 33.30 34.63
C GLY A 503 11.53 34.58 33.79
N VAL A 504 12.54 34.69 32.92
CA VAL A 504 12.73 35.84 32.03
C VAL A 504 11.99 35.63 30.70
N PRO A 505 11.10 36.55 30.26
CA PRO A 505 10.37 36.41 29.01
C PRO A 505 11.31 36.45 27.80
N ALA A 506 11.02 35.62 26.80
CA ALA A 506 11.84 35.47 25.60
C ALA A 506 11.09 35.87 24.32
N GLU A 507 11.84 36.36 23.33
CA GLU A 507 11.29 36.73 22.03
C GLU A 507 11.00 35.48 21.19
N VAL A 508 9.73 35.22 20.89
CA VAL A 508 9.33 34.19 19.92
C VAL A 508 9.47 34.74 18.51
N VAL A 509 10.52 34.30 17.83
CA VAL A 509 10.91 34.70 16.47
C VAL A 509 9.99 34.04 15.43
N TRP A 510 9.61 32.79 15.66
CA TRP A 510 8.71 32.04 14.77
C TRP A 510 7.92 30.98 15.54
N PHE A 511 6.69 30.71 15.10
CA PHE A 511 5.83 29.67 15.64
C PHE A 511 4.93 29.09 14.53
N GLY A 512 4.86 27.77 14.44
CA GLY A 512 4.00 27.10 13.46
C GLY A 512 4.13 25.57 13.50
N ALA A 513 3.44 24.93 12.54
CA ALA A 513 3.59 23.50 12.30
C ALA A 513 5.02 23.20 11.86
N CYS A 514 5.65 22.17 12.42
CA CYS A 514 6.88 21.64 11.85
C CYS A 514 6.56 21.17 10.42
N PRO A 515 7.32 21.63 9.40
CA PRO A 515 7.12 21.15 8.05
C PRO A 515 7.17 19.63 8.04
N LEU A 516 6.30 19.03 7.23
CA LEU A 516 6.37 17.62 6.87
C LEU A 516 6.01 16.64 8.02
N VAL A 517 5.86 17.06 9.28
CA VAL A 517 5.49 16.16 10.40
C VAL A 517 4.12 16.57 11.01
N PRO A 518 3.01 15.94 10.60
CA PRO A 518 1.68 16.25 11.14
C PRO A 518 1.60 16.16 12.67
N GLY A 519 1.09 17.22 13.29
CA GLY A 519 0.96 17.30 14.76
C GLY A 519 2.22 17.70 15.52
N LEU A 520 3.38 17.80 14.87
CA LEU A 520 4.57 18.38 15.49
C LEU A 520 4.53 19.92 15.33
N ASP A 521 4.77 20.63 16.42
CA ASP A 521 4.83 22.08 16.51
C ASP A 521 6.26 22.51 16.76
N GLN A 522 6.68 23.61 16.13
CA GLN A 522 8.00 24.19 16.31
C GLN A 522 7.89 25.65 16.77
N ILE A 523 8.73 26.02 17.73
CA ILE A 523 8.83 27.38 18.30
C ILE A 523 10.28 27.83 18.22
N ASN A 524 10.59 28.82 17.40
CA ASN A 524 11.91 29.44 17.38
C ASN A 524 11.92 30.62 18.36
N VAL A 525 12.77 30.54 19.37
CA VAL A 525 12.83 31.53 20.44
C VAL A 525 14.27 32.03 20.62
N ARG A 526 14.42 33.33 20.84
CA ARG A 526 15.71 33.93 21.20
C ARG A 526 15.95 33.80 22.69
N VAL A 527 17.06 33.20 23.08
CA VAL A 527 17.49 33.11 24.49
C VAL A 527 17.70 34.53 25.04
N PRO A 528 17.04 34.94 26.14
CA PRO A 528 17.20 36.29 26.70
C PRO A 528 18.65 36.59 27.09
N LEU A 529 19.07 37.85 26.98
CA LEU A 529 20.44 38.27 27.34
C LEU A 529 20.67 38.32 28.85
N ASP A 530 19.60 38.38 29.62
CA ASP A 530 19.53 38.55 31.07
C ASP A 530 19.05 37.29 31.82
N CYS A 531 18.78 36.18 31.12
CA CYS A 531 18.40 34.92 31.78
C CYS A 531 19.59 34.27 32.51
N ALA A 532 19.34 33.47 33.55
CA ALA A 532 20.41 32.76 34.27
C ALA A 532 21.19 31.79 33.33
N VAL A 533 22.46 31.54 33.67
CA VAL A 533 23.29 30.50 33.04
C VAL A 533 23.40 29.29 33.96
N GLY A 534 23.52 28.09 33.40
CA GLY A 534 23.56 26.85 34.15
C GLY A 534 23.14 25.65 33.31
N SER A 535 23.35 24.46 33.85
CA SER A 535 23.07 23.19 33.16
C SER A 535 21.58 22.83 33.06
N ALA A 536 20.69 23.53 33.79
CA ALA A 536 19.27 23.23 33.85
C ALA A 536 18.42 24.48 34.12
N ILE A 537 18.37 25.40 33.16
CA ILE A 537 17.52 26.60 33.25
C ILE A 537 16.06 26.21 32.96
N PRO A 538 15.09 26.51 33.84
CA PRO A 538 13.68 26.23 33.59
C PRO A 538 13.17 26.88 32.31
N ILE A 539 12.44 26.13 31.50
CA ILE A 539 11.74 26.61 30.31
C ILE A 539 10.23 26.41 30.49
N ARG A 540 9.50 27.50 30.37
CA ARG A 540 8.03 27.51 30.45
C ARG A 540 7.46 28.05 29.15
N VAL A 541 6.48 27.35 28.60
CA VAL A 541 5.77 27.77 27.40
C VAL A 541 4.28 27.76 27.70
N SER A 542 3.64 28.92 27.59
CA SER A 542 2.20 29.07 27.74
C SER A 542 1.57 29.53 26.44
N TRP A 543 0.40 28.98 26.12
CA TRP A 543 -0.41 29.41 25.00
C TRP A 543 -1.85 29.58 25.45
N ARG A 544 -2.37 30.81 25.33
CA ARG A 544 -3.64 31.24 25.91
C ARG A 544 -3.69 30.97 27.42
N ASP A 545 -4.71 30.27 27.89
CA ASP A 545 -4.99 29.92 29.28
C ASP A 545 -4.32 28.61 29.72
N ARG A 546 -3.53 27.96 28.84
CA ARG A 546 -2.84 26.69 29.13
C ARG A 546 -1.34 26.82 29.06
N ALA A 547 -0.65 26.02 29.86
CA ALA A 547 0.81 25.92 29.86
C ALA A 547 1.26 24.48 29.67
N ALA A 548 2.33 24.29 28.91
CA ALA A 548 3.03 23.02 28.86
C ALA A 548 3.73 22.76 30.21
N PRO A 549 3.91 21.49 30.61
CA PRO A 549 4.77 21.15 31.74
C PRO A 549 6.15 21.78 31.61
N GLU A 550 6.68 22.28 32.72
CA GLU A 550 8.00 22.92 32.75
C GLU A 550 9.10 21.88 32.50
N LEU A 551 10.06 22.25 31.65
CA LEU A 551 11.25 21.46 31.33
C LEU A 551 12.50 22.29 31.63
N HIS A 552 13.68 21.78 31.31
CA HIS A 552 14.93 22.51 31.47
C HIS A 552 15.77 22.53 30.18
N ILE A 553 16.62 23.55 30.05
CA ILE A 553 17.56 23.74 28.95
C ILE A 553 18.90 24.28 29.49
N PRO A 554 20.07 23.77 29.03
CA PRO A 554 21.35 24.28 29.47
C PRO A 554 21.74 25.57 28.73
N ILE A 555 22.10 26.60 29.49
CA ILE A 555 22.49 27.93 28.99
C ILE A 555 23.89 28.28 29.48
N ARG A 556 24.72 28.88 28.62
CA ARG A 556 26.07 29.37 28.96
C ARG A 556 26.30 30.84 28.62
#